data_AF-A0A7Y1YNT0-F1
#
_entry.id   AF-A0A7Y1YNT0-F1
#
_cell.length_a   1.000
_cell.length_b   1.000
_cell.length_c   1.000
_cell.angle_alpha   90.00
_cell.angle_beta   90.00
_cell.angle_gamma   90.00
#
_symmetry.space_group_name_H-M   'P 1'
#
loop_
_entity.id
_entity.type
_entity.pdbx_description
1 polymer ?
#
loop_
_entity_poly.entity_id
_entity_poly.type
_entity_poly.pdbx_seq_one_letter_code
_entity_poly.pdbx_strand_id
1 'polypeptide(L)'
;MKTSKTFTILFWQNLAKMKGDSAPLYARITVDGKRAEMSLGILFPIDSWNGKMNRANGKTREARILNEDLDGIYTDLTDCYKQLKKEGRFVTAQAVKARYLGTDHSNETLLGLSKYHFDKNRFKLAPGTLKNYSTTETYLKNFLIKKFKATDIPLEYIQYSFVVDFELYLRNPKNHLSRAQPLKNNGIMKHIERLNKLMGFAEKLGWIAKHPFEKYQLSYTKFINGFLTKKHLESFETIELNNLKLARVRDVFVFCCYTGLSYIDVKLLTNQNLVMGIDGNMWLSLYREKSDEPVKIPLL
;
A
#
# COMPACT_ATOMS: atom_id res chain seq x y z
N MET A 1 21.78 35.50 -1.33
CA MET A 1 20.69 35.98 -0.44
C MET A 1 20.25 34.80 0.43
N LYS A 2 20.62 34.77 1.73
CA LYS A 2 20.16 33.73 2.66
C LYS A 2 18.72 34.07 3.04
N THR A 3 17.73 33.39 2.48
CA THR A 3 16.35 33.44 2.98
C THR A 3 16.35 32.85 4.38
N SER A 4 16.32 33.73 5.39
CA SER A 4 16.07 33.33 6.78
C SER A 4 14.72 32.62 6.80
N LYS A 5 14.71 31.31 7.08
CA LYS A 5 13.46 30.59 7.30
C LYS A 5 12.86 31.08 8.61
N THR A 6 11.92 32.01 8.55
CA THR A 6 11.32 32.63 9.74
C THR A 6 10.18 31.74 10.26
N PHE A 7 10.39 31.13 11.42
CA PHE A 7 9.33 30.48 12.21
C PHE A 7 8.94 31.40 13.36
N THR A 8 7.66 31.76 13.44
CA THR A 8 7.12 32.57 14.55
C THR A 8 5.76 32.03 15.00
N ILE A 9 5.49 32.14 16.29
CA ILE A 9 4.20 31.83 16.91
C ILE A 9 3.71 33.09 17.61
N LEU A 10 2.45 33.44 17.40
CA LEU A 10 1.81 34.59 18.02
C LEU A 10 0.43 34.19 18.56
N PHE A 11 0.15 34.59 19.81
CA PHE A 11 -1.15 34.40 20.43
C PHE A 11 -1.96 35.69 20.34
N TRP A 12 -3.25 35.60 20.03
CA TRP A 12 -4.08 36.79 19.90
C TRP A 12 -5.55 36.47 20.16
N GLN A 13 -6.32 37.51 20.53
CA GLN A 13 -7.76 37.43 20.68
C GLN A 13 -8.47 37.74 19.36
N ASN A 14 -9.37 36.86 18.94
CA ASN A 14 -10.21 37.12 17.78
C ASN A 14 -11.46 37.90 18.17
N LEU A 15 -11.34 39.23 18.18
CA LEU A 15 -12.41 40.16 18.57
C LEU A 15 -13.66 40.05 17.67
N ALA A 16 -13.51 39.65 16.40
CA ALA A 16 -14.64 39.41 15.51
C ALA A 16 -15.53 38.22 15.95
N LYS A 17 -15.05 37.39 16.89
CA LYS A 17 -15.78 36.26 17.48
C LYS A 17 -16.04 36.44 18.98
N MET A 18 -16.11 37.67 19.45
CA MET A 18 -16.38 37.98 20.86
C MET A 18 -17.75 37.44 21.32
N LYS A 19 -17.83 37.08 22.60
CA LYS A 19 -19.03 36.65 23.29
C LYS A 19 -19.13 37.44 24.60
N GLY A 20 -19.97 38.47 24.62
CA GLY A 20 -19.97 39.46 25.71
C GLY A 20 -18.61 40.13 25.82
N ASP A 21 -18.07 40.23 27.03
CA ASP A 21 -16.80 40.93 27.31
C ASP A 21 -15.55 40.03 27.14
N SER A 22 -15.71 38.85 26.54
CA SER A 22 -14.64 37.89 26.30
C SER A 22 -14.48 37.56 24.83
N ALA A 23 -13.24 37.30 24.42
CA ALA A 23 -12.91 36.89 23.07
C ALA A 23 -12.12 35.57 23.05
N PRO A 24 -12.31 34.71 22.04
CA PRO A 24 -11.58 33.46 21.94
C PRO A 24 -10.11 33.70 21.55
N LEU A 25 -9.21 32.96 22.17
CA LEU A 25 -7.78 32.99 21.90
C LEU A 25 -7.40 32.06 20.75
N TYR A 26 -6.48 32.56 19.91
CA TYR A 26 -5.95 31.87 18.74
C TYR A 26 -4.42 31.87 18.79
N ALA A 27 -3.84 30.78 18.28
CA ALA A 27 -2.43 30.73 17.92
C ALA A 27 -2.29 30.91 16.41
N ARG A 28 -1.37 31.80 16.01
CA ARG A 28 -0.95 32.04 14.62
C ARG A 28 0.47 31.54 14.46
N ILE A 29 0.65 30.57 13.58
CA ILE A 29 1.93 30.01 13.20
C ILE A 29 2.34 30.62 11.86
N THR A 30 3.56 31.13 11.75
CA THR A 30 4.13 31.63 10.49
C THR A 30 5.38 30.85 10.14
N VAL A 31 5.45 30.34 8.91
CA VAL A 31 6.63 29.70 8.33
C VAL A 31 6.86 30.32 6.96
N ASP A 32 8.04 30.89 6.73
CA ASP A 32 8.44 31.49 5.45
C ASP A 32 7.38 32.45 4.87
N GLY A 33 6.83 33.30 5.76
CA GLY A 33 5.81 34.31 5.42
C GLY A 33 4.37 33.78 5.27
N LYS A 34 4.15 32.46 5.24
CA LYS A 34 2.83 31.85 5.17
C LYS A 34 2.29 31.53 6.56
N ARG A 35 0.99 31.79 6.77
CA ARG A 35 0.34 31.70 8.08
C ARG A 35 -0.67 30.56 8.15
N ALA A 36 -0.78 29.94 9.32
CA ALA A 36 -1.88 29.06 9.70
C ALA A 36 -2.37 29.45 11.11
N GLU A 37 -3.67 29.42 11.32
CA GLU A 37 -4.28 29.80 12.59
C GLU A 37 -5.08 28.65 13.19
N MET A 38 -5.09 28.54 14.52
CA MET A 38 -5.91 27.59 15.27
C MET A 38 -6.50 28.25 16.51
N SER A 39 -7.76 27.92 16.80
CA SER A 39 -8.42 28.29 18.05
C SER A 39 -7.82 27.47 19.18
N LEU A 40 -7.55 28.09 20.32
CA LEU A 40 -7.10 27.40 21.53
C LEU A 40 -8.27 26.85 22.35
N GLY A 41 -9.52 27.18 21.99
CA GLY A 41 -10.71 26.79 22.76
C GLY A 41 -10.90 27.56 24.06
N ILE A 42 -10.04 28.55 24.34
CA ILE A 42 -10.06 29.38 25.54
C ILE A 42 -10.78 30.70 25.21
N LEU A 43 -11.78 31.07 26.01
CA LEU A 43 -12.37 32.40 26.04
C LEU A 43 -11.73 33.19 27.18
N PHE A 44 -11.29 34.42 26.91
CA PHE A 44 -10.64 35.25 27.91
C PHE A 44 -11.13 36.71 27.84
N PRO A 45 -11.26 37.42 28.98
CA PRO A 45 -11.72 38.81 28.99
C PRO A 45 -10.82 39.73 28.14
N ILE A 46 -11.45 40.67 27.44
CA ILE A 46 -10.74 41.58 26.52
C ILE A 46 -9.83 42.54 27.32
N ASP A 47 -10.32 43.13 28.40
CA ASP A 47 -9.58 44.10 29.22
C ASP A 47 -8.38 43.48 29.96
N SER A 48 -8.47 42.17 30.22
CA SER A 48 -7.41 41.40 30.87
C SER A 48 -6.35 40.91 29.89
N TRP A 49 -6.42 41.21 28.60
CA TRP A 49 -5.45 40.76 27.60
C TRP A 49 -4.52 41.87 27.12
N ASN A 50 -3.22 41.56 27.00
CA ASN A 50 -2.23 42.45 26.43
C ASN A 50 -1.95 42.10 24.97
N GLY A 51 -2.56 42.82 24.04
CA GLY A 51 -2.35 42.62 22.60
C GLY A 51 -0.93 42.90 22.10
N LYS A 52 -0.12 43.68 22.84
CA LYS A 52 1.29 43.94 22.46
C LYS A 52 2.21 42.82 22.91
N MET A 53 1.97 42.30 24.11
CA MET A 53 2.75 41.19 24.68
C MET A 53 2.25 39.81 24.28
N ASN A 54 1.04 39.72 23.69
CA ASN A 54 0.38 38.45 23.37
C ASN A 54 0.21 37.53 24.60
N ARG A 55 -0.15 38.14 25.73
CA ARG A 55 -0.23 37.52 27.07
C ARG A 55 -1.36 38.14 27.88
N ALA A 56 -1.83 37.45 28.91
CA ALA A 56 -2.75 38.01 29.89
C ALA A 56 -2.06 39.08 30.75
N ASN A 57 -2.78 40.18 31.03
CA ASN A 57 -2.39 41.27 31.91
C ASN A 57 -2.64 40.91 33.38
N GLY A 58 -1.83 41.50 34.26
CA GLY A 58 -2.02 41.44 35.71
C GLY A 58 -1.34 40.27 36.42
N LYS A 59 -1.55 40.18 37.73
CA LYS A 59 -1.01 39.13 38.62
C LYS A 59 -2.11 38.21 39.17
N THR A 60 -3.29 38.22 38.56
CA THR A 60 -4.38 37.34 39.01
C THR A 60 -4.01 35.89 38.78
N ARG A 61 -4.63 34.99 39.56
CA ARG A 61 -4.41 33.55 39.41
C ARG A 61 -4.80 33.08 38.02
N GLU A 62 -5.88 33.59 37.43
CA GLU A 62 -6.29 33.19 36.07
C GLU A 62 -5.28 33.66 35.01
N ALA A 63 -4.76 34.89 35.12
CA ALA A 63 -3.77 35.41 34.18
C ALA A 63 -2.46 34.61 34.22
N ARG A 64 -2.04 34.18 35.42
CA ARG A 64 -0.84 33.33 35.58
C ARG A 64 -1.03 31.95 34.96
N ILE A 65 -2.15 31.28 35.26
CA ILE A 65 -2.46 29.95 34.70
C ILE A 65 -2.52 30.01 33.17
N LEU A 66 -3.23 31.01 32.62
CA LEU A 66 -3.31 31.17 31.17
C LEU A 66 -1.94 31.40 30.53
N ASN A 67 -1.08 32.22 31.13
CA ASN A 67 0.25 32.46 30.58
C ASN A 67 1.13 31.20 30.63
N GLU A 68 1.04 30.40 31.70
CA GLU A 68 1.71 29.09 31.82
C GLU A 68 1.22 28.12 30.73
N ASP A 69 -0.09 28.06 30.47
CA ASP A 69 -0.67 27.24 29.38
C ASP A 69 -0.17 27.69 28.00
N LEU A 70 -0.13 29.01 27.75
CA LEU A 70 0.37 29.58 26.49
C LEU A 70 1.86 29.28 26.26
N ASP A 71 2.68 29.25 27.32
CA ASP A 71 4.10 28.87 27.24
C ASP A 71 4.25 27.38 26.91
N GLY A 72 3.40 26.52 27.47
CA GLY A 72 3.31 25.11 27.10
C GLY A 72 2.98 24.91 25.62
N ILE A 73 1.91 25.56 25.14
CA ILE A 73 1.50 25.51 23.73
C ILE A 73 2.61 26.01 22.80
N TYR A 74 3.31 27.07 23.19
CA TYR A 74 4.44 27.60 22.42
C TYR A 74 5.57 26.57 22.28
N THR A 75 5.89 25.89 23.38
CA THR A 75 6.92 24.84 23.42
C THR A 75 6.54 23.67 22.51
N ASP A 76 5.31 23.15 22.64
CA ASP A 76 4.81 22.05 21.82
C ASP A 76 4.85 22.36 20.32
N LEU A 77 4.37 23.55 19.92
CA LEU A 77 4.40 23.99 18.53
C LEU A 77 5.83 24.12 17.99
N THR A 78 6.74 24.60 18.84
CA THR A 78 8.16 24.71 18.49
C THR A 78 8.79 23.33 18.30
N ASP A 79 8.44 22.36 19.13
CA ASP A 79 8.94 20.99 19.00
C ASP A 79 8.35 20.28 17.79
N CYS A 80 7.06 20.51 17.46
CA CYS A 80 6.46 20.06 16.21
C CYS A 80 7.26 20.55 14.99
N TYR A 81 7.64 21.83 14.96
CA TYR A 81 8.48 22.40 13.90
C TYR A 81 9.86 21.72 13.81
N LYS A 82 10.53 21.49 14.96
CA LYS A 82 11.83 20.81 15.01
C LYS A 82 11.73 19.36 14.53
N GLN A 83 10.69 18.64 14.93
CA GLN A 83 10.45 17.25 14.51
C GLN A 83 10.29 17.16 12.99
N LEU A 84 9.41 17.99 12.40
CA LEU A 84 9.19 18.03 10.95
C LEU A 84 10.49 18.31 10.19
N LYS A 85 11.34 19.20 10.72
CA LYS A 85 12.66 19.49 10.14
C LYS A 85 13.63 18.32 10.26
N LYS A 86 13.65 17.61 11.41
CA LYS A 86 14.48 16.43 11.65
C LYS A 86 14.09 15.26 10.74
N GLU A 87 12.80 15.11 10.46
CA GLU A 87 12.24 14.10 9.55
C GLU A 87 12.48 14.42 8.06
N GLY A 88 13.05 15.58 7.73
CA GLY A 88 13.25 16.01 6.34
C GLY A 88 11.95 16.34 5.59
N ARG A 89 10.82 16.50 6.29
CA ARG A 89 9.53 16.85 5.69
C ARG A 89 9.51 18.31 5.23
N PHE A 90 8.62 18.62 4.28
CA PHE A 90 8.40 19.99 3.83
C PHE A 90 7.67 20.80 4.92
N VAL A 91 8.40 21.67 5.61
CA VAL A 91 7.88 22.41 6.76
C VAL A 91 7.06 23.62 6.29
N THR A 92 5.77 23.62 6.64
CA THR A 92 4.85 24.75 6.42
C THR A 92 4.09 25.07 7.71
N ALA A 93 3.52 26.27 7.82
CA ALA A 93 2.69 26.63 8.98
C ALA A 93 1.51 25.66 9.17
N GLN A 94 0.92 25.19 8.07
CA GLN A 94 -0.15 24.19 8.10
C GLN A 94 0.35 22.82 8.57
N ALA A 95 1.57 22.41 8.18
CA ALA A 95 2.16 21.14 8.64
C ALA A 95 2.47 21.17 10.15
N VAL A 96 2.97 22.29 10.66
CA VAL A 96 3.19 22.46 12.12
C VAL A 96 1.86 22.40 12.88
N LYS A 97 0.83 23.11 12.39
CA LYS A 97 -0.53 23.03 12.94
C LYS A 97 -1.05 21.59 12.92
N ALA A 98 -0.93 20.90 11.80
CA ALA A 98 -1.40 19.53 11.66
C ALA A 98 -0.73 18.60 12.66
N ARG A 99 0.60 18.71 12.84
CA ARG A 99 1.38 17.90 13.79
C ARG A 99 0.93 18.14 15.22
N TYR A 100 0.75 19.40 15.60
CA TYR A 100 0.28 19.76 16.93
C TYR A 100 -1.12 19.21 17.23
N LEU A 101 -2.02 19.23 16.24
CA LEU A 101 -3.37 18.68 16.37
C LEU A 101 -3.43 17.16 16.21
N GLY A 102 -2.31 16.46 15.98
CA GLY A 102 -2.30 15.02 15.69
C GLY A 102 -3.02 14.66 14.39
N THR A 103 -2.97 15.53 13.39
CA THR A 103 -3.61 15.37 12.06
C THR A 103 -2.60 15.39 10.91
N ASP A 104 -1.30 15.30 11.21
CA ASP A 104 -0.24 15.23 10.19
C ASP A 104 0.12 13.81 9.75
N HIS A 105 -0.71 12.84 10.16
CA HIS A 105 -0.70 11.50 9.61
C HIS A 105 -0.65 11.58 8.08
N SER A 106 0.15 10.72 7.46
CA SER A 106 0.10 10.63 6.00
C SER A 106 -1.34 10.23 5.65
N ASN A 107 -2.02 11.03 4.83
CA ASN A 107 -3.33 10.65 4.27
C ASN A 107 -3.24 9.39 3.38
N GLU A 108 -2.05 8.79 3.26
CA GLU A 108 -1.81 7.55 2.56
C GLU A 108 -2.40 6.38 3.35
N THR A 109 -3.37 5.74 2.70
CA THR A 109 -4.10 4.60 3.24
C THR A 109 -3.72 3.33 2.49
N LEU A 110 -4.15 2.18 3.01
CA LEU A 110 -3.92 0.89 2.37
C LEU A 110 -4.51 0.82 0.96
N LEU A 111 -5.76 1.28 0.79
CA LEU A 111 -6.39 1.26 -0.52
C LEU A 111 -5.89 2.39 -1.42
N GLY A 112 -5.49 3.52 -0.84
CA GLY A 112 -4.77 4.57 -1.56
C GLY A 112 -3.47 4.05 -2.18
N LEU A 113 -2.69 3.31 -1.39
CA LEU A 113 -1.48 2.62 -1.84
C LEU A 113 -1.78 1.57 -2.92
N SER A 114 -2.81 0.73 -2.74
CA SER A 114 -3.22 -0.26 -3.75
C SER A 114 -3.53 0.42 -5.09
N LYS A 115 -4.31 1.51 -5.06
CA LYS A 115 -4.67 2.30 -6.23
C LYS A 115 -3.45 2.94 -6.88
N TYR A 116 -2.58 3.58 -6.09
CA TYR A 116 -1.36 4.21 -6.60
C TYR A 116 -0.44 3.18 -7.25
N HIS A 117 -0.27 2.01 -6.61
CA HIS A 117 0.49 0.89 -7.18
C HIS A 117 -0.13 0.41 -8.50
N PHE A 118 -1.45 0.27 -8.59
CA PHE A 118 -2.16 -0.10 -9.82
C PHE A 118 -1.91 0.93 -10.93
N ASP A 119 -2.15 2.21 -10.67
CA ASP A 119 -2.04 3.27 -11.69
C ASP A 119 -0.62 3.39 -12.26
N LYS A 120 0.40 3.21 -11.41
CA LYS A 120 1.81 3.27 -11.83
C LYS A 120 2.31 2.01 -12.54
N ASN A 121 1.67 0.86 -12.35
CA ASN A 121 2.15 -0.42 -12.86
C ASN A 121 1.19 -1.13 -13.83
N ARG A 122 0.00 -0.59 -14.10
CA ARG A 122 -1.00 -1.22 -15.00
C ARG A 122 -0.50 -1.52 -16.41
N PHE A 123 0.46 -0.74 -16.91
CA PHE A 123 1.08 -0.95 -18.23
C PHE A 123 2.32 -1.84 -18.19
N LYS A 124 2.85 -2.15 -17.00
CA LYS A 124 4.05 -2.97 -16.80
C LYS A 124 3.72 -4.39 -16.37
N LEU A 125 2.59 -4.59 -15.70
CA LEU A 125 2.18 -5.87 -15.16
C LEU A 125 1.25 -6.61 -16.12
N ALA A 126 1.49 -7.91 -16.26
CA ALA A 126 0.58 -8.78 -17.00
C ALA A 126 -0.86 -8.73 -16.42
N PRO A 127 -1.90 -8.86 -17.26
CA PRO A 127 -3.30 -8.80 -16.82
C PRO A 127 -3.64 -9.78 -15.69
N GLY A 128 -3.07 -10.99 -15.74
CA GLY A 128 -3.25 -12.01 -14.68
C GLY A 128 -2.67 -11.57 -13.33
N THR A 129 -1.58 -10.81 -13.34
CA THR A 129 -0.99 -10.24 -12.12
C THR A 129 -1.87 -9.13 -11.56
N LEU A 130 -2.40 -8.23 -12.40
CA LEU A 130 -3.33 -7.17 -11.97
C LEU A 130 -4.60 -7.75 -11.35
N LYS A 131 -5.20 -8.76 -11.98
CA LYS A 131 -6.38 -9.47 -11.44
C LYS A 131 -6.10 -10.03 -10.04
N ASN A 132 -4.92 -10.63 -9.86
CA ASN A 132 -4.47 -11.18 -8.59
C ASN A 132 -4.33 -10.13 -7.48
N TYR A 133 -3.83 -8.92 -7.80
CA TYR A 133 -3.81 -7.78 -6.86
C TYR A 133 -5.22 -7.32 -6.51
N SER A 134 -6.09 -7.18 -7.50
CA SER A 134 -7.50 -6.80 -7.28
C SER A 134 -8.23 -7.79 -6.36
N THR A 135 -7.99 -9.10 -6.52
CA THR A 135 -8.55 -10.11 -5.61
C THR A 135 -8.02 -9.94 -4.17
N THR A 136 -6.73 -9.67 -3.99
CA THR A 136 -6.17 -9.37 -2.65
C THR A 136 -6.80 -8.11 -2.06
N GLU A 137 -7.00 -7.06 -2.84
CA GLU A 137 -7.64 -5.82 -2.39
C GLU A 137 -9.07 -6.07 -1.89
N THR A 138 -9.85 -6.92 -2.56
CA THR A 138 -11.19 -7.31 -2.10
C THR A 138 -11.14 -8.02 -0.75
N TYR A 139 -10.19 -8.94 -0.55
CA TYR A 139 -9.99 -9.58 0.75
C TYR A 139 -9.63 -8.58 1.85
N LEU A 140 -8.74 -7.62 1.55
CA LEU A 140 -8.37 -6.57 2.48
C LEU A 140 -9.58 -5.70 2.86
N LYS A 141 -10.36 -5.24 1.87
CA LYS A 141 -11.61 -4.49 2.11
C LYS A 141 -12.55 -5.24 3.05
N ASN A 142 -12.82 -6.52 2.77
CA ASN A 142 -13.71 -7.32 3.59
C ASN A 142 -13.16 -7.55 5.01
N PHE A 143 -11.83 -7.70 5.14
CA PHE A 143 -11.17 -7.79 6.44
C PHE A 143 -11.31 -6.50 7.24
N LEU A 144 -11.06 -5.34 6.62
CA LEU A 144 -11.19 -4.03 7.24
C LEU A 144 -12.61 -3.78 7.75
N ILE A 145 -13.61 -4.07 6.92
CA ILE A 145 -15.03 -3.94 7.30
C ILE A 145 -15.36 -4.88 8.47
N LYS A 146 -14.86 -6.13 8.46
CA LYS A 146 -15.20 -7.09 9.50
C LYS A 146 -14.55 -6.77 10.84
N LYS A 147 -13.25 -6.49 10.85
CA LYS A 147 -12.43 -6.33 12.07
C LYS A 147 -12.39 -4.89 12.59
N PHE A 148 -12.24 -3.92 11.70
CA PHE A 148 -12.03 -2.51 12.06
C PHE A 148 -13.28 -1.63 11.86
N LYS A 149 -14.35 -2.18 11.25
CA LYS A 149 -15.56 -1.43 10.88
C LYS A 149 -15.26 -0.22 9.99
N ALA A 150 -14.18 -0.31 9.22
CA ALA A 150 -13.70 0.75 8.34
C ALA A 150 -13.61 0.24 6.90
N THR A 151 -13.75 1.14 5.94
CA THR A 151 -13.58 0.85 4.52
C THR A 151 -12.13 0.94 4.08
N ASP A 152 -11.28 1.61 4.86
CA ASP A 152 -9.86 1.80 4.62
C ASP A 152 -9.11 1.97 5.96
N ILE A 153 -7.79 1.99 5.93
CA ILE A 153 -6.94 2.20 7.11
C ILE A 153 -5.69 3.00 6.75
N PRO A 154 -5.25 3.97 7.57
CA PRO A 154 -3.99 4.66 7.35
C PRO A 154 -2.81 3.68 7.47
N LEU A 155 -1.79 3.86 6.63
CA LEU A 155 -0.66 2.92 6.55
C LEU A 155 0.12 2.79 7.86
N GLU A 156 0.14 3.82 8.70
CA GLU A 156 0.81 3.83 10.01
C GLU A 156 0.24 2.82 11.02
N TYR A 157 -1.04 2.44 10.86
CA TYR A 157 -1.68 1.42 11.70
C TYR A 157 -1.41 0.00 11.21
N ILE A 158 -0.77 -0.17 10.05
CA ILE A 158 -0.40 -1.49 9.52
C ILE A 158 0.92 -1.90 10.15
N GLN A 159 0.81 -2.58 11.28
CA GLN A 159 1.94 -3.18 11.99
C GLN A 159 1.95 -4.71 11.85
N TYR A 160 2.92 -5.37 12.48
CA TYR A 160 3.03 -6.84 12.45
C TYR A 160 1.73 -7.55 12.88
N SER A 161 1.03 -7.02 13.90
CA SER A 161 -0.26 -7.54 14.35
C SER A 161 -1.32 -7.55 13.24
N PHE A 162 -1.39 -6.50 12.43
CA PHE A 162 -2.29 -6.43 11.28
C PHE A 162 -2.03 -7.58 10.30
N VAL A 163 -0.76 -7.89 10.02
CA VAL A 163 -0.38 -8.97 9.11
C VAL A 163 -0.85 -10.33 9.64
N VAL A 164 -0.58 -10.61 10.92
CA VAL A 164 -1.01 -11.86 11.58
C VAL A 164 -2.53 -11.97 11.61
N ASP A 165 -3.22 -10.88 11.92
CA ASP A 165 -4.67 -10.82 11.98
C ASP A 165 -5.32 -11.02 10.60
N PHE A 166 -4.72 -10.46 9.56
CA PHE A 166 -5.19 -10.64 8.19
C PHE A 166 -4.98 -12.09 7.73
N GLU A 167 -3.86 -12.70 8.06
CA GLU A 167 -3.63 -14.13 7.81
C GLU A 167 -4.68 -14.99 8.52
N LEU A 168 -4.93 -14.74 9.81
CA LEU A 168 -5.94 -15.46 10.58
C LEU A 168 -7.35 -15.31 9.97
N TYR A 169 -7.67 -14.11 9.49
CA TYR A 169 -8.90 -13.85 8.76
C TYR A 169 -8.99 -14.71 7.49
N LEU A 170 -7.92 -14.80 6.69
CA LEU A 170 -7.88 -15.62 5.48
C LEU A 170 -7.93 -17.12 5.77
N ARG A 171 -7.47 -17.58 6.93
CA ARG A 171 -7.55 -18.98 7.35
C ARG A 171 -8.98 -19.45 7.61
N ASN A 172 -9.92 -18.55 7.88
CA ASN A 172 -11.32 -18.90 8.09
C ASN A 172 -12.07 -19.06 6.75
N PRO A 173 -12.55 -20.28 6.40
CA PRO A 173 -13.22 -20.53 5.12
C PRO A 173 -14.49 -19.71 4.88
N LYS A 174 -15.16 -19.24 5.95
CA LYS A 174 -16.35 -18.38 5.83
C LYS A 174 -16.05 -17.02 5.20
N ASN A 175 -14.78 -16.61 5.19
CA ASN A 175 -14.34 -15.34 4.62
C ASN A 175 -13.89 -15.47 3.15
N HIS A 176 -13.91 -16.67 2.57
CA HIS A 176 -13.41 -16.89 1.21
C HIS A 176 -14.41 -16.38 0.17
N LEU A 177 -13.90 -15.70 -0.86
CA LEU A 177 -14.73 -15.10 -1.92
C LEU A 177 -15.49 -16.15 -2.75
N SER A 178 -14.94 -17.36 -2.88
CA SER A 178 -15.59 -18.49 -3.54
C SER A 178 -15.67 -19.68 -2.60
N ARG A 179 -16.90 -20.16 -2.33
CA ARG A 179 -17.12 -21.39 -1.56
C ARG A 179 -16.68 -22.63 -2.33
N ALA A 180 -16.77 -22.60 -3.67
CA ALA A 180 -16.38 -23.71 -4.53
C ALA A 180 -14.85 -23.84 -4.65
N GLN A 181 -14.10 -22.77 -4.39
CA GLN A 181 -12.64 -22.72 -4.50
C GLN A 181 -12.05 -22.04 -3.25
N PRO A 182 -12.09 -22.71 -2.09
CA PRO A 182 -11.57 -22.15 -0.86
C PRO A 182 -10.04 -21.99 -0.91
N LEU A 183 -9.53 -20.97 -0.20
CA LEU A 183 -8.11 -20.74 -0.08
C LEU A 183 -7.46 -21.87 0.73
N LYS A 184 -6.45 -22.51 0.12
CA LYS A 184 -5.48 -23.38 0.82
C LYS A 184 -4.28 -22.55 1.28
N ASN A 185 -3.38 -23.15 2.07
CA ASN A 185 -2.21 -22.47 2.63
C ASN A 185 -1.43 -21.63 1.59
N ASN A 186 -1.08 -22.21 0.44
CA ASN A 186 -0.35 -21.47 -0.60
C ASN A 186 -1.14 -20.30 -1.18
N GLY A 187 -2.48 -20.44 -1.32
CA GLY A 187 -3.35 -19.35 -1.74
C GLY A 187 -3.36 -18.20 -0.73
N ILE A 188 -3.47 -18.51 0.56
CA ILE A 188 -3.35 -17.55 1.66
C ILE A 188 -2.00 -16.84 1.58
N MET A 189 -0.90 -17.60 1.52
CA MET A 189 0.45 -17.05 1.43
C MET A 189 0.66 -16.17 0.20
N LYS A 190 -0.01 -16.43 -0.93
CA LYS A 190 0.03 -15.54 -2.10
C LYS A 190 -0.67 -14.20 -1.86
N HIS A 191 -1.72 -14.15 -1.05
CA HIS A 191 -2.33 -12.88 -0.65
C HIS A 191 -1.42 -12.12 0.32
N ILE A 192 -0.81 -12.81 1.29
CA ILE A 192 0.17 -12.24 2.23
C ILE A 192 1.40 -11.71 1.48
N GLU A 193 1.94 -12.46 0.52
CA GLU A 193 3.06 -12.03 -0.34
C GLU A 193 2.74 -10.74 -1.10
N ARG A 194 1.52 -10.58 -1.62
CA ARG A 194 1.11 -9.36 -2.33
C ARG A 194 0.96 -8.17 -1.41
N LEU A 195 0.41 -8.37 -0.21
CA LEU A 195 0.37 -7.32 0.82
C LEU A 195 1.80 -6.91 1.22
N ASN A 196 2.71 -7.87 1.40
CA ASN A 196 4.13 -7.62 1.65
C ASN A 196 4.74 -6.75 0.53
N LYS A 197 4.51 -7.09 -0.75
CA LYS A 197 4.96 -6.28 -1.88
C LYS A 197 4.39 -4.86 -1.89
N LEU A 198 3.12 -4.67 -1.51
CA LEU A 198 2.53 -3.33 -1.39
C LEU A 198 3.21 -2.55 -0.27
N MET A 199 3.41 -3.15 0.91
CA MET A 199 4.08 -2.47 2.03
C MET A 199 5.54 -2.12 1.70
N GLY A 200 6.25 -2.99 0.98
CA GLY A 200 7.60 -2.69 0.51
C GLY A 200 7.62 -1.57 -0.53
N PHE A 201 6.54 -1.41 -1.31
CA PHE A 201 6.39 -0.26 -2.19
C PHE A 201 6.13 1.03 -1.40
N ALA A 202 5.29 1.01 -0.37
CA ALA A 202 5.08 2.15 0.52
C ALA A 202 6.36 2.58 1.24
N GLU A 203 7.19 1.62 1.68
CA GLU A 203 8.48 1.90 2.30
C GLU A 203 9.43 2.61 1.32
N LYS A 204 9.52 2.12 0.07
CA LYS A 204 10.32 2.78 -0.98
C LYS A 204 9.86 4.19 -1.31
N LEU A 205 8.56 4.48 -1.15
CA LEU A 205 8.00 5.82 -1.33
C LEU A 205 8.18 6.71 -0.09
N GLY A 206 8.69 6.17 1.02
CA GLY A 206 8.82 6.87 2.30
C GLY A 206 7.48 7.12 3.00
N TRP A 207 6.42 6.40 2.63
CA TRP A 207 5.08 6.56 3.22
C TRP A 207 4.95 5.86 4.58
N ILE A 208 5.80 4.86 4.82
CA ILE A 208 5.95 4.20 6.12
C ILE A 208 7.41 4.24 6.55
N ALA A 209 7.64 4.38 7.85
CA ALA A 209 8.99 4.41 8.41
C ALA A 209 9.56 3.02 8.67
N LYS A 210 8.70 2.00 8.83
CA LYS A 210 9.10 0.63 9.16
C LYS A 210 8.26 -0.38 8.39
N HIS A 211 8.92 -1.37 7.80
CA HIS A 211 8.27 -2.46 7.10
C HIS A 211 7.53 -3.43 8.07
N PRO A 212 6.20 -3.64 7.97
CA PRO A 212 5.47 -4.51 8.90
C PRO A 212 5.75 -6.00 8.74
N PHE A 213 6.31 -6.42 7.60
CA PHE A 213 6.73 -7.81 7.35
C PHE A 213 8.18 -8.11 7.69
N GLU A 214 8.94 -7.17 8.26
CA GLU A 214 10.38 -7.34 8.52
C GLU A 214 10.72 -8.66 9.25
N LYS A 215 9.85 -9.08 10.17
CA LYS A 215 9.99 -10.33 10.94
C LYS A 215 9.01 -11.43 10.52
N TYR A 216 8.23 -11.22 9.46
CA TYR A 216 7.24 -12.18 9.00
C TYR A 216 7.85 -13.14 7.98
N GLN A 217 7.66 -14.45 8.19
CA GLN A 217 8.15 -15.48 7.28
C GLN A 217 7.00 -16.14 6.52
N LEU A 218 7.03 -16.06 5.19
CA LEU A 218 6.10 -16.76 4.33
C LEU A 218 6.38 -18.27 4.37
N SER A 219 5.37 -19.07 4.70
CA SER A 219 5.50 -20.53 4.78
C SER A 219 4.58 -21.21 3.77
N TYR A 220 5.18 -21.72 2.69
CA TYR A 220 4.46 -22.44 1.64
C TYR A 220 4.48 -23.94 1.90
N THR A 221 3.33 -24.59 1.72
CA THR A 221 3.24 -26.05 1.72
C THR A 221 3.81 -26.53 0.40
N LYS A 222 4.89 -27.35 0.47
CA LYS A 222 5.44 -28.00 -0.71
C LYS A 222 4.35 -28.87 -1.34
N PHE A 223 3.94 -28.51 -2.55
CA PHE A 223 3.03 -29.35 -3.31
C PHE A 223 3.87 -30.40 -4.04
N ILE A 224 3.57 -31.67 -3.78
CA ILE A 224 4.21 -32.77 -4.50
C ILE A 224 3.46 -32.91 -5.82
N ASN A 225 4.09 -32.46 -6.90
CA ASN A 225 3.54 -32.66 -8.24
C ASN A 225 3.52 -34.17 -8.54
N GLY A 226 2.34 -34.69 -8.91
CA GLY A 226 2.30 -35.94 -9.67
C GLY A 226 2.96 -35.71 -11.04
N PHE A 227 3.60 -36.74 -11.57
CA PHE A 227 4.14 -36.73 -12.93
C PHE A 227 3.47 -37.83 -13.75
N LEU A 228 3.39 -37.61 -15.06
CA LEU A 228 2.96 -38.66 -15.98
C LEU A 228 4.12 -39.63 -16.18
N THR A 229 3.84 -40.91 -16.01
CA THR A 229 4.76 -41.96 -16.46
C THR A 229 4.66 -42.09 -17.98
N LYS A 230 5.66 -42.71 -18.60
CA LYS A 230 5.62 -43.01 -20.04
C LYS A 230 4.34 -43.76 -20.44
N LYS A 231 3.95 -44.77 -19.65
CA LYS A 231 2.70 -45.53 -19.84
C LYS A 231 1.45 -44.65 -19.78
N HIS A 232 1.41 -43.69 -18.85
CA HIS A 232 0.29 -42.75 -18.80
C HIS A 232 0.24 -41.87 -20.04
N LEU A 233 1.39 -41.37 -20.52
CA LEU A 233 1.45 -40.56 -21.74
C LEU A 233 1.04 -41.37 -22.99
N GLU A 234 1.55 -42.60 -23.14
CA GLU A 234 1.16 -43.53 -24.22
C GLU A 234 -0.36 -43.80 -24.23
N SER A 235 -1.00 -43.89 -23.05
CA SER A 235 -2.45 -44.02 -22.96
C SER A 235 -3.19 -42.77 -23.47
N PHE A 236 -2.63 -41.57 -23.26
CA PHE A 236 -3.19 -40.34 -23.81
C PHE A 236 -2.95 -40.24 -25.31
N GLU A 237 -1.88 -40.79 -25.86
CA GLU A 237 -1.61 -40.79 -27.30
C GLU A 237 -2.58 -41.68 -28.06
N THR A 238 -2.83 -42.87 -27.51
CA THR A 238 -3.55 -43.95 -28.20
C THR A 238 -5.06 -43.92 -27.96
N ILE A 239 -5.54 -43.10 -27.01
CA ILE A 239 -6.98 -43.02 -26.74
C ILE A 239 -7.75 -42.50 -27.96
N GLU A 240 -8.69 -43.30 -28.44
CA GLU A 240 -9.59 -42.91 -29.53
C GLU A 240 -10.69 -42.00 -28.98
N LEU A 241 -10.81 -40.81 -29.57
CA LEU A 241 -11.78 -39.79 -29.15
C LEU A 241 -12.68 -39.44 -30.33
N ASN A 242 -13.97 -39.77 -30.20
CA ASN A 242 -14.98 -39.45 -31.22
C ASN A 242 -15.25 -37.93 -31.33
N ASN A 243 -14.86 -37.16 -30.33
CA ASN A 243 -15.02 -35.71 -30.32
C ASN A 243 -13.74 -35.03 -30.81
N LEU A 244 -13.80 -34.43 -32.01
CA LEU A 244 -12.68 -33.73 -32.64
C LEU A 244 -12.07 -32.61 -31.78
N LYS A 245 -12.87 -31.93 -30.94
CA LYS A 245 -12.34 -30.91 -30.02
C LYS A 245 -11.47 -31.54 -28.93
N LEU A 246 -11.90 -32.68 -28.39
CA LEU A 246 -11.13 -33.40 -27.38
C LEU A 246 -9.89 -34.05 -27.99
N ALA A 247 -9.98 -34.57 -29.21
CA ALA A 247 -8.82 -35.06 -29.96
C ALA A 247 -7.76 -33.95 -30.12
N ARG A 248 -8.18 -32.74 -30.51
CA ARG A 248 -7.25 -31.60 -30.61
C ARG A 248 -6.63 -31.20 -29.27
N VAL A 249 -7.40 -31.24 -28.18
CA VAL A 249 -6.88 -30.96 -26.82
C VAL A 249 -5.83 -32.01 -26.42
N ARG A 250 -6.10 -33.28 -26.70
CA ARG A 250 -5.15 -34.39 -26.50
C ARG A 250 -3.87 -34.16 -27.29
N ASP A 251 -3.98 -33.86 -28.58
CA ASP A 251 -2.81 -33.66 -29.45
C ASP A 251 -1.94 -32.50 -28.98
N VAL A 252 -2.56 -31.36 -28.61
CA VAL A 252 -1.85 -30.21 -28.04
C VAL A 252 -1.20 -30.57 -26.71
N PHE A 253 -1.90 -31.33 -25.85
CA PHE A 253 -1.36 -31.75 -24.56
C PHE A 253 -0.15 -32.68 -24.70
N VAL A 254 -0.25 -33.71 -25.53
CA VAL A 254 0.84 -34.64 -25.85
C VAL A 254 2.02 -33.88 -26.44
N PHE A 255 1.76 -32.95 -27.37
CA PHE A 255 2.80 -32.09 -27.93
C PHE A 255 3.49 -31.23 -26.87
N CYS A 256 2.75 -30.65 -25.91
CA CYS A 256 3.34 -29.94 -24.77
C CYS A 256 4.23 -30.86 -23.92
N CYS A 257 3.83 -32.11 -23.71
CA CYS A 257 4.62 -33.09 -22.95
C CYS A 257 5.95 -33.42 -23.65
N TYR A 258 5.96 -33.57 -24.97
CA TYR A 258 7.18 -33.86 -25.73
C TYR A 258 8.11 -32.65 -25.87
N THR A 259 7.54 -31.46 -26.05
CA THR A 259 8.33 -30.24 -26.30
C THR A 259 8.71 -29.49 -25.03
N GLY A 260 8.04 -29.75 -23.90
CA GLY A 260 8.18 -28.96 -22.67
C GLY A 260 7.65 -27.53 -22.80
N LEU A 261 6.92 -27.22 -23.88
CA LEU A 261 6.30 -25.93 -24.09
C LEU A 261 5.08 -25.76 -23.20
N SER A 262 4.85 -24.54 -22.73
CA SER A 262 3.62 -24.23 -22.01
C SER A 262 2.48 -24.07 -23.02
N TYR A 263 1.23 -24.25 -22.57
CA TYR A 263 0.07 -24.09 -23.46
C TYR A 263 0.05 -22.74 -24.19
N ILE A 264 0.44 -21.64 -23.51
CA ILE A 264 0.45 -20.32 -24.15
C ILE A 264 1.52 -20.23 -25.23
N ASP A 265 2.70 -20.85 -25.03
CA ASP A 265 3.76 -20.88 -26.04
C ASP A 265 3.28 -21.67 -27.27
N VAL A 266 2.68 -22.85 -27.07
CA VAL A 266 2.14 -23.67 -28.17
C VAL A 266 1.04 -22.95 -28.92
N LYS A 267 0.17 -22.22 -28.22
CA LYS A 267 -0.91 -21.43 -28.82
C LYS A 267 -0.39 -20.32 -29.74
N LEU A 268 0.80 -19.78 -29.47
CA LEU A 268 1.42 -18.69 -30.22
C LEU A 268 2.35 -19.19 -31.34
N LEU A 269 2.57 -20.50 -31.46
CA LEU A 269 3.42 -21.05 -32.52
C LEU A 269 2.85 -20.72 -33.91
N THR A 270 3.77 -20.37 -34.80
CA THR A 270 3.53 -20.12 -36.21
C THR A 270 4.53 -20.88 -37.05
N ASN A 271 4.30 -20.95 -38.37
CA ASN A 271 5.25 -21.59 -39.29
C ASN A 271 6.64 -20.92 -39.31
N GLN A 272 6.75 -19.66 -38.88
CA GLN A 272 8.04 -18.97 -38.78
C GLN A 272 8.91 -19.49 -37.63
N ASN A 273 8.29 -20.16 -36.65
CA ASN A 273 9.03 -20.77 -35.55
C ASN A 273 9.69 -22.09 -35.97
N LEU A 274 9.36 -22.63 -37.16
CA LEU A 274 9.97 -23.83 -37.71
C LEU A 274 11.22 -23.46 -38.50
N VAL A 275 12.37 -23.95 -38.05
CA VAL A 275 13.67 -23.67 -38.66
C VAL A 275 14.42 -24.97 -38.93
N MET A 276 15.21 -24.99 -40.00
CA MET A 276 16.10 -26.12 -40.29
C MET A 276 17.34 -26.02 -39.39
N GLY A 277 17.61 -27.08 -38.64
CA GLY A 277 18.81 -27.21 -37.82
C GLY A 277 20.05 -27.50 -38.64
N ILE A 278 21.21 -27.31 -38.03
CA ILE A 278 22.51 -27.67 -38.63
C ILE A 278 22.68 -29.18 -38.87
N ASP A 279 21.87 -29.98 -38.18
CA ASP A 279 21.75 -31.42 -38.32
C ASP A 279 20.82 -31.85 -39.46
N GLY A 280 20.21 -30.89 -40.17
CA GLY A 280 19.25 -31.13 -41.25
C GLY A 280 17.82 -31.43 -40.78
N ASN A 281 17.59 -31.51 -39.46
CA ASN A 281 16.25 -31.77 -38.90
C ASN A 281 15.46 -30.48 -38.70
N MET A 282 14.15 -30.60 -38.48
CA MET A 282 13.30 -29.45 -38.16
C MET A 282 13.35 -29.13 -36.67
N TRP A 283 13.44 -27.85 -36.33
CA TRP A 283 13.49 -27.34 -34.96
C TRP A 283 12.42 -26.27 -34.76
N LEU A 284 11.91 -26.18 -33.54
CA LEU A 284 11.17 -25.02 -33.06
C LEU A 284 12.16 -24.00 -32.49
N SER A 285 12.05 -22.75 -32.92
CA SER A 285 12.79 -21.61 -32.38
C SER A 285 11.81 -20.51 -32.01
N LEU A 286 11.70 -20.20 -30.72
CA LEU A 286 10.78 -19.21 -30.18
C LEU A 286 11.31 -18.61 -28.87
N TYR A 287 10.61 -17.59 -28.37
CA TYR A 287 10.81 -17.04 -27.03
C TYR A 287 9.62 -17.43 -26.14
N ARG A 288 9.89 -17.79 -24.88
CA ARG A 288 8.86 -18.10 -23.87
C ARG A 288 8.02 -16.86 -23.61
N GLU A 289 6.68 -16.98 -23.66
CA GLU A 289 5.80 -15.82 -23.48
C GLU A 289 5.97 -15.15 -22.10
N LYS A 290 6.19 -15.95 -21.06
CA LYS A 290 6.21 -15.45 -19.67
C LYS A 290 7.56 -14.90 -19.24
N SER A 291 8.66 -15.53 -19.66
CA SER A 291 10.02 -15.19 -19.22
C SER A 291 10.86 -14.48 -20.28
N ASP A 292 10.39 -14.42 -21.53
CA ASP A 292 11.14 -13.89 -22.69
C ASP A 292 12.50 -14.61 -22.90
N GLU A 293 12.56 -15.88 -22.52
CA GLU A 293 13.76 -16.71 -22.68
C GLU A 293 13.72 -17.43 -24.04
N PRO A 294 14.81 -17.41 -24.82
CA PRO A 294 14.88 -18.13 -26.08
C PRO A 294 14.90 -19.64 -25.84
N VAL A 295 14.12 -20.38 -26.64
CA VAL A 295 14.00 -21.83 -26.58
C VAL A 295 14.15 -22.39 -27.99
N LYS A 296 15.01 -23.40 -28.11
CA LYS A 296 15.18 -24.21 -29.33
C LYS A 296 14.92 -25.68 -29.01
N ILE A 297 13.98 -26.30 -29.72
CA ILE A 297 13.56 -27.69 -29.47
C ILE A 297 13.59 -28.46 -30.79
N PRO A 298 14.31 -29.59 -30.90
CA PRO A 298 14.24 -30.43 -32.10
C PRO A 298 12.86 -31.09 -32.19
N LEU A 299 12.31 -31.19 -33.39
CA LEU A 299 11.10 -31.97 -33.66
C LEU A 299 11.49 -33.41 -33.99
N LEU A 300 10.75 -34.36 -33.41
CA LEU A 300 10.89 -35.80 -33.61
C LEU A 300 10.37 -36.24 -34.98
#